data_AF-A0A967H5G6-F1
#
_entry.id   AF-A0A967H5G6-F1
#
_cell.length_a   1.000
_cell.length_b   1.000
_cell.length_c   1.000
_cell.angle_alpha   90.00
_cell.angle_beta   90.00
_cell.angle_gamma   90.00
#
_symmetry.space_group_name_H-M   'P 1'
#
loop_
_entity.id
_entity.type
_entity.pdbx_description
1 polymer ?
#
loop_
_entity_poly.entity_id
_entity_poly.type
_entity_poly.pdbx_seq_one_letter_code
_entity_poly.pdbx_strand_id
1 'polypeptide(L)' 'MKERVNEAIPKVRELMQKNQRSLDFKVAEEDNRVVITVIDEETDTVIRQIPPEDVLKIAASIEQGLKPGGGSILNDKA' A
#
# COMPACT_ATOMS: atom_id res chain seq x y z
N MET A 1 9.26 -11.61 3.01
CA MET A 1 8.06 -10.92 3.56
C MET A 1 8.23 -9.41 3.52
N LYS A 2 9.29 -8.86 4.14
CA LYS A 2 9.60 -7.42 4.17
C LYS A 2 9.61 -6.75 2.79
N GLU A 3 10.19 -7.39 1.78
CA GLU A 3 10.20 -6.88 0.39
C GLU A 3 8.80 -6.73 -0.20
N ARG A 4 7.98 -7.79 -0.13
CA ARG A 4 6.57 -7.76 -0.62
C ARG A 4 5.74 -6.68 0.08
N VAL A 5 6.00 -6.46 1.36
CA VAL A 5 5.36 -5.39 2.14
C VAL A 5 5.84 -4.02 1.65
N ASN A 6 7.13 -3.83 1.46
CA ASN A 6 7.70 -2.58 0.94
C ASN A 6 7.18 -2.24 -0.47
N GLU A 7 6.93 -3.24 -1.32
CA GLU A 7 6.30 -3.06 -2.63
C GLU A 7 4.81 -2.71 -2.54
N ALA A 8 4.12 -3.18 -1.49
CA ALA A 8 2.70 -2.90 -1.26
C ALA A 8 2.47 -1.50 -0.68
N ILE A 9 3.38 -1.00 0.17
CA ILE A 9 3.29 0.33 0.78
C ILE A 9 3.00 1.46 -0.23
N PRO A 10 3.74 1.62 -1.35
CA PRO A 10 3.47 2.71 -2.29
C PRO A 10 2.09 2.60 -2.94
N LYS A 11 1.61 1.39 -3.26
CA LYS A 11 0.25 1.18 -3.80
C LYS A 11 -0.82 1.60 -2.80
N VAL A 12 -0.65 1.24 -1.53
CA VAL A 12 -1.58 1.64 -0.45
C VAL A 12 -1.51 3.14 -0.22
N ARG A 13 -0.29 3.71 -0.18
CA ARG A 13 -0.05 5.14 -0.01
C ARG A 13 -0.75 5.96 -1.11
N GLU A 14 -0.61 5.58 -2.37
CA GLU A 14 -1.27 6.27 -3.49
C GLU A 14 -2.80 6.33 -3.31
N LEU A 15 -3.40 5.24 -2.83
CA LEU A 15 -4.85 5.19 -2.64
C LEU A 15 -5.30 6.03 -1.44
N MET A 16 -4.55 6.00 -0.33
CA MET A 16 -4.87 6.82 0.85
C MET A 16 -4.61 8.31 0.60
N GLN A 17 -3.57 8.65 -0.18
CA GLN A 17 -3.23 10.03 -0.55
C GLN A 17 -4.29 10.73 -1.39
N LYS A 18 -5.12 9.97 -2.13
CA LYS A 18 -6.28 10.55 -2.84
C LYS A 18 -7.32 11.14 -1.89
N ASN A 19 -7.34 10.70 -0.63
CA ASN A 19 -8.35 11.11 0.36
C ASN A 19 -7.75 11.89 1.57
N GLN A 20 -6.49 11.67 1.94
CA GLN A 20 -5.80 12.36 3.05
C GLN A 20 -4.35 12.70 2.65
N ARG A 21 -3.95 13.97 2.76
CA ARG A 21 -2.74 14.50 2.09
C ARG A 21 -1.40 14.29 2.81
N SER A 22 -1.37 13.66 3.98
CA SER A 22 -0.21 13.77 4.88
C SER A 22 0.00 12.50 5.70
N LEU A 23 0.16 11.33 5.05
CA LEU A 23 0.38 10.05 5.73
C LEU A 23 1.76 9.46 5.38
N ASP A 24 2.56 9.20 6.40
CA ASP A 24 3.79 8.43 6.32
C ASP A 24 3.59 6.98 6.77
N PHE A 25 4.35 6.07 6.18
CA PHE A 25 4.29 4.64 6.43
C PHE A 25 5.68 4.13 6.82
N LYS A 26 5.81 3.58 8.02
CA LYS A 26 7.06 3.01 8.53
C LYS A 26 6.89 1.52 8.82
N VAL A 27 7.92 0.74 8.53
CA VAL A 27 7.97 -0.68 8.89
C VAL A 27 8.76 -0.80 10.19
N ALA A 28 8.09 -1.28 11.24
CA ALA A 28 8.69 -1.55 12.55
C ALA A 28 8.66 -3.06 12.83
N GLU A 29 9.46 -3.49 13.81
CA GLU A 29 9.44 -4.86 14.32
C GLU A 29 9.04 -4.80 15.79
N GLU A 30 7.90 -5.41 16.12
CA GLU A 30 7.35 -5.48 17.48
C GLU A 30 7.12 -6.96 17.81
N ASP A 31 7.62 -7.40 18.97
CA ASP A 31 7.47 -8.79 19.45
C ASP A 31 7.87 -9.84 18.40
N ASN A 32 9.01 -9.62 17.73
CA ASN A 32 9.52 -10.53 16.69
C ASN A 32 8.58 -10.68 15.47
N ARG A 33 7.66 -9.71 15.28
CA ARG A 33 6.74 -9.61 14.15
C ARG A 33 6.92 -8.27 13.46
N VAL A 34 6.86 -8.29 12.13
CA VAL A 34 6.87 -7.05 11.34
C VAL A 34 5.50 -6.39 11.49
N VAL A 35 5.45 -5.08 11.71
CA VAL A 35 4.23 -4.26 11.74
C VAL A 35 4.44 -2.99 10.93
N ILE A 36 3.37 -2.48 10.31
CA ILE A 36 3.41 -1.26 9.50
C ILE A 36 2.66 -0.18 10.24
N THR A 37 3.36 0.91 10.53
CA THR A 37 2.85 2.05 11.27
C THR A 37 2.49 3.16 10.30
N VAL A 38 1.28 3.71 10.44
CA VAL A 38 0.82 4.89 9.71
C VAL A 38 0.91 6.09 10.63
N ILE A 39 1.65 7.09 10.19
CA ILE A 39 1.94 8.31 10.93
C ILE A 39 1.30 9.47 10.18
N ASP A 40 0.60 10.33 10.90
CA ASP A 40 0.13 11.60 10.38
C ASP A 40 1.31 12.58 10.32
N GLU A 41 1.70 13.00 9.11
CA GLU A 41 2.87 13.87 8.88
C GLU A 41 2.65 15.30 9.41
N GLU A 42 1.40 15.74 9.61
CA GLU A 42 1.11 17.09 10.13
C GLU A 42 1.30 17.14 11.64
N THR A 43 0.98 16.06 12.34
CA THR A 43 1.04 15.98 13.80
C THR A 43 2.19 15.15 14.34
N ASP A 44 2.90 14.42 13.47
CA ASP A 44 3.92 13.41 13.81
C ASP A 44 3.40 12.34 14.80
N THR A 45 2.11 12.00 14.70
CA THR A 45 1.47 11.02 15.58
C THR A 45 1.14 9.72 14.87
N VAL A 46 1.32 8.60 15.58
CA VAL A 46 0.88 7.29 15.08
C VAL A 46 -0.64 7.22 15.16
N ILE A 47 -1.29 7.14 14.01
CA ILE A 47 -2.75 7.05 13.92
C ILE A 47 -3.23 5.63 13.69
N ARG A 48 -2.37 4.73 13.18
CA ARG A 48 -2.72 3.32 12.97
C ARG A 48 -1.51 2.40 12.92
N GLN A 49 -1.71 1.16 13.35
CA GLN A 49 -0.79 0.06 13.09
C GLN A 49 -1.51 -1.04 12.30
N ILE A 50 -0.83 -1.61 11.31
CA ILE A 50 -1.39 -2.57 10.37
C ILE A 50 -0.41 -3.74 10.25
N PRO A 51 -0.85 -4.98 10.52
CA PRO A 51 -0.05 -6.16 10.25
C PRO A 51 0.31 -6.28 8.75
N PRO A 52 1.45 -6.90 8.42
CA PRO A 52 1.94 -7.01 7.04
C PRO A 52 0.99 -7.78 6.13
N GLU A 53 0.31 -8.80 6.64
CA GLU A 53 -0.71 -9.55 5.92
C GLU A 53 -1.89 -8.69 5.46
N ASP A 54 -2.27 -7.69 6.26
CA ASP A 54 -3.39 -6.82 5.94
C ASP A 54 -3.00 -5.78 4.89
N VAL A 55 -1.78 -5.25 4.94
CA VAL A 55 -1.25 -4.38 3.88
C VAL A 55 -1.16 -5.12 2.55
N LEU A 56 -0.75 -6.40 2.57
CA LEU A 56 -0.74 -7.24 1.37
C LEU A 56 -2.16 -7.48 0.82
N LYS A 57 -3.16 -7.71 1.69
CA LYS A 57 -4.57 -7.85 1.26
C LYS A 57 -5.10 -6.56 0.65
N ILE A 58 -4.79 -5.41 1.25
CA ILE A 58 -5.19 -4.11 0.70
C ILE A 58 -4.54 -3.93 -0.67
N ALA A 59 -3.22 -4.07 -0.79
CA ALA A 59 -2.53 -3.93 -2.07
C ALA A 59 -3.05 -4.90 -3.15
N ALA A 60 -3.37 -6.15 -2.78
CA ALA A 60 -3.98 -7.12 -3.69
C ALA A 60 -5.39 -6.70 -4.12
N SER A 61 -6.19 -6.15 -3.20
CA SER A 61 -7.54 -5.63 -3.51
C SER A 61 -7.47 -4.40 -4.41
N ILE A 62 -6.46 -3.55 -4.21
CA ILE A 62 -6.16 -2.41 -5.10
C ILE A 62 -5.83 -2.92 -6.48
N GLU A 63 -4.92 -3.89 -6.60
CA GLU A 63 -4.55 -4.47 -7.90
C GLU A 63 -5.73 -5.15 -8.62
N GLN A 64 -6.64 -5.77 -7.87
CA GLN A 64 -7.85 -6.36 -8.43
C GLN A 64 -8.90 -5.32 -8.85
N GLY A 65 -9.10 -4.27 -8.06
CA GLY A 65 -10.01 -3.15 -8.39
C GLY A 65 -9.44 -2.19 -9.44
N LEU A 66 -8.11 -2.14 -9.55
CA LEU A 66 -7.33 -1.34 -10.50
C LEU A 66 -6.89 -2.20 -11.68
N LYS A 67 -7.68 -3.20 -12.12
CA LYS A 67 -7.59 -3.72 -13.49
C LYS A 67 -8.32 -2.72 -14.40
N PRO A 68 -7.65 -1.76 -15.04
CA PRO A 68 -8.30 -0.88 -15.98
C PRO A 68 -8.25 -1.62 -17.32
N GLY A 69 -9.22 -2.47 -17.61
CA GLY A 69 -9.49 -2.97 -18.97
C GLY A 69 -8.27 -3.30 -19.85
N GLY A 70 -7.23 -3.95 -19.31
CA GLY A 70 -6.05 -4.35 -20.08
C GLY A 70 -6.28 -5.61 -20.91
N GLY A 71 -7.45 -5.70 -21.55
CA GLY A 71 -7.75 -6.71 -22.55
C GLY A 71 -7.57 -6.10 -23.92
N SER A 72 -6.49 -6.46 -24.60
CA SER A 72 -6.32 -6.43 -26.06
C SER A 72 -6.95 -5.26 -26.82
N ILE A 73 -6.21 -4.16 -26.98
CA ILE A 73 -6.46 -3.22 -28.08
C ILE A 73 -5.13 -2.94 -28.79
N LEU A 74 -4.99 -3.58 -29.96
CA LEU A 74 -4.16 -3.20 -31.11
C LEU A 74 -2.64 -3.29 -30.95
N ASN A 75 -2.10 -4.49 -31.17
CA ASN A 75 -0.88 -4.63 -31.94
C ASN A 75 -1.09 -5.70 -33.02
N ASP A 76 -1.69 -5.29 -34.14
CA ASP A 76 -1.49 -5.98 -35.41
C ASP A 76 -1.08 -4.92 -36.43
N LYS A 77 0.24 -4.79 -36.57
CA LYS A 77 0.87 -4.24 -37.77
C LYS A 77 1.08 -5.43 -38.71
N ALA A 78 0.32 -5.49 -39.79
CA ALA A 78 0.64 -6.26 -41.00
C ALA A 78 0.08 -5.52 -42.21
#